data_AF-A0A914CXB0-F1
#
_entry.id   AF-A0A914CXB0-F1
#
_cell.length_a   1.000
_cell.length_b   1.000
_cell.length_c   1.000
_cell.angle_alpha   90.00
_cell.angle_beta   90.00
_cell.angle_gamma   90.00
#
_symmetry.space_group_name_H-M   'P 1'
#
loop_
_entity.id
_entity.type
_entity.pdbx_description
1 polymer ?
#
loop_
_entity_poly.entity_id
_entity_poly.type
_entity_poly.pdbx_seq_one_letter_code
_entity_poly.pdbx_strand_id
1 'polypeptide(L)'
;MLSKLRLTKSILRYAKSILGVQNYWIGGLADSTGNYSYWEWIDYKSFKYTNWALDQPVYTTPDYCLIQNPANGQWSAVTCDHRKPYMCEFSNSSSLCPPSWLHTTAFGGEKCLGFVILLKMITNEKSKIV
;
A
#
# COMPACT_ATOMS: atom_id res chain seq x y z
N MET A 1 3.51 0.95 -15.02
CA MET A 1 3.56 2.24 -14.29
C MET A 1 2.66 2.14 -13.06
N LEU A 2 3.16 1.58 -11.95
CA LEU A 2 2.41 1.32 -10.71
C LEU A 2 2.45 2.52 -9.73
N SER A 3 2.34 3.75 -10.25
CA SER A 3 2.34 4.97 -9.43
C SER A 3 0.94 5.45 -9.06
N LYS A 4 -0.05 4.56 -9.10
CA LYS A 4 -1.46 4.91 -8.87
C LYS A 4 -2.14 3.88 -7.96
N LEU A 5 -1.58 3.68 -6.78
CA LEU A 5 -2.41 3.41 -5.60
C LEU A 5 -3.21 4.69 -5.28
N ARG A 6 -4.03 5.14 -6.25
CA ARG A 6 -5.15 6.02 -5.92
C ARG A 6 -6.01 5.14 -5.06
N LEU A 7 -6.12 5.50 -3.79
CA LEU A 7 -6.97 4.92 -2.76
C LEU A 7 -8.43 4.99 -3.22
N THR A 8 -8.78 4.22 -4.24
CA THR A 8 -10.14 4.18 -4.73
C THR A 8 -10.98 3.59 -3.62
N LYS A 9 -12.20 4.10 -3.45
CA LYS A 9 -13.15 3.59 -2.45
C LYS A 9 -13.33 2.06 -2.57
N SER A 10 -13.08 1.48 -3.75
CA SER A 10 -13.09 0.05 -4.01
C SER A 10 -12.02 -0.72 -3.24
N ILE A 11 -10.77 -0.22 -3.18
CA ILE A 11 -9.68 -0.85 -2.42
C ILE A 11 -9.98 -0.81 -0.93
N LEU A 12 -10.42 0.34 -0.42
CA LEU A 12 -10.77 0.49 0.99
C LEU A 12 -11.95 -0.40 1.37
N ARG A 13 -12.96 -0.53 0.48
CA ARG A 13 -14.09 -1.44 0.70
C ARG A 13 -13.63 -2.90 0.74
N TYR A 14 -12.77 -3.31 -0.19
CA TYR A 14 -12.20 -4.65 -0.21
C TYR A 14 -11.39 -4.93 1.06
N ALA A 15 -10.44 -4.05 1.40
CA ALA A 15 -9.64 -4.16 2.61
C ALA A 15 -10.52 -4.24 3.87
N LYS A 16 -11.50 -3.34 4.02
CA LYS A 16 -12.45 -3.36 5.14
C LYS A 16 -13.28 -4.63 5.21
N SER A 17 -13.69 -5.19 4.06
CA SER A 17 -14.48 -6.43 4.04
C SER A 17 -13.72 -7.66 4.53
N ILE A 18 -12.39 -7.70 4.33
CA ILE A 18 -11.55 -8.85 4.71
C ILE A 18 -10.87 -8.63 6.06
N LEU A 19 -10.36 -7.43 6.31
CA LEU A 19 -9.54 -7.09 7.49
C LEU A 19 -10.34 -6.46 8.63
N GLY A 20 -11.58 -6.03 8.37
CA GLY A 20 -12.40 -5.28 9.31
C GLY A 20 -11.72 -3.96 9.70
N VAL A 21 -11.16 -3.93 10.91
CA VAL A 21 -10.45 -2.78 11.49
C VAL A 21 -8.93 -2.96 11.55
N GLN A 22 -8.40 -4.09 11.09
CA GLN A 22 -6.97 -4.39 11.17
C GLN A 22 -6.18 -3.59 10.12
N ASN A 23 -5.21 -2.79 10.60
CA ASN A 23 -4.28 -2.09 9.73
C ASN A 23 -3.38 -3.07 8.97
N TYR A 24 -3.07 -2.72 7.72
CA TYR A 24 -2.28 -3.56 6.83
C TYR A 24 -1.14 -2.76 6.20
N TRP A 25 -0.07 -3.47 5.88
CA TRP A 25 1.05 -2.94 5.13
C TRP A 25 0.64 -2.58 3.71
N ILE A 26 1.14 -1.44 3.25
CA ILE A 26 1.19 -1.05 1.84
C ILE A 26 2.64 -0.81 1.46
N GLY A 27 2.96 -0.80 0.16
CA GLY A 27 4.34 -0.84 -0.33
C GLY A 27 5.15 0.44 -0.14
N GLY A 28 4.92 1.22 0.91
CA GLY A 28 5.62 2.47 1.20
C GLY A 28 6.73 2.29 2.23
N LEU A 29 7.89 2.89 1.96
CA LEU A 29 9.08 2.83 2.79
C LEU A 29 9.66 4.22 2.99
N ALA A 30 10.09 4.52 4.21
CA ALA A 30 10.93 5.67 4.49
C ALA A 30 12.35 5.41 4.00
N ASP A 31 13.03 6.49 3.60
CA ASP A 31 14.43 6.42 3.23
C ASP A 31 15.32 6.01 4.41
N SER A 32 16.22 5.06 4.18
CA SER A 32 17.23 4.62 5.14
C SER A 32 18.37 5.64 5.32
N THR A 33 18.47 6.67 4.47
CA THR A 33 19.52 7.71 4.58
C THR A 33 19.30 8.69 5.75
N GLY A 34 18.23 8.53 6.52
CA GLY A 34 17.90 9.42 7.65
C GLY A 34 17.21 10.71 7.24
N ASN A 35 16.93 10.91 5.95
CA ASN A 35 16.00 11.95 5.50
C ASN A 35 14.56 11.45 5.66
N TYR A 36 14.02 11.61 6.87
CA TYR A 36 12.70 11.11 7.23
C TYR A 36 11.56 11.70 6.38
N SER A 37 11.79 12.83 5.70
CA SER A 37 10.82 13.46 4.81
C SER A 37 10.69 12.77 3.45
N TYR A 38 11.56 11.81 3.15
CA TYR A 38 11.60 11.12 1.86
C TYR A 38 11.00 9.72 1.97
N TRP A 39 9.92 9.51 1.21
CA TRP A 39 9.19 8.24 1.14
C TRP A 39 9.10 7.75 -0.30
N GLU A 40 9.31 6.44 -0.46
CA GLU A 40 9.27 5.77 -1.75
C GLU A 40 8.39 4.53 -1.69
N TRP A 41 7.77 4.22 -2.82
CA TRP A 41 7.16 2.93 -3.04
C TRP A 41 8.24 1.87 -3.27
N ILE A 42 7.89 0.60 -3.05
CA ILE A 42 8.75 -0.55 -3.34
C ILE A 42 9.19 -0.63 -4.82
N ASP A 43 8.53 0.09 -5.71
CA ASP A 43 8.90 0.22 -7.12
C ASP A 43 9.87 1.38 -7.40
N TYR A 44 10.52 1.90 -6.35
CA TYR A 44 11.52 2.98 -6.36
C TYR A 44 10.97 4.33 -6.82
N LYS A 45 9.64 4.53 -6.82
CA LYS A 45 9.04 5.83 -7.10
C LYS A 45 8.79 6.59 -5.81
N SER A 46 9.18 7.86 -5.78
CA SER A 46 8.83 8.77 -4.70
C SER A 46 7.31 8.98 -4.60
N PHE A 47 6.84 9.30 -3.40
CA PHE A 47 5.43 9.61 -3.18
C PHE A 47 5.03 10.89 -3.94
N LYS A 48 4.02 10.78 -4.79
CA LYS A 48 3.38 11.93 -5.47
C LYS A 48 2.11 12.42 -4.77
N TYR A 49 1.56 11.59 -3.91
CA TYR A 49 0.34 11.83 -3.14
C TYR A 49 0.54 11.21 -1.76
N THR A 50 0.01 11.88 -0.74
CA THR A 50 0.06 11.42 0.64
C THR A 50 -1.34 11.42 1.25
N ASN A 51 -1.61 10.45 2.12
CA ASN A 51 -2.85 10.38 2.89
C ASN A 51 -2.56 10.09 4.37
N TRP A 52 -1.60 10.80 4.94
CA TRP A 52 -1.19 10.62 6.33
C TRP A 52 -2.35 10.84 7.30
N ALA A 53 -2.39 10.05 8.37
CA ALA A 53 -3.21 10.35 9.53
C ALA A 53 -2.72 11.64 10.19
N LEU A 54 -3.53 12.19 11.11
CA LEU A 54 -3.13 13.36 11.88
C LEU A 54 -1.81 13.06 12.61
N ASP A 55 -0.91 14.05 12.61
CA ASP A 55 0.42 13.98 13.22
C ASP A 55 1.33 12.85 12.70
N GLN A 56 1.02 12.29 11.53
CA GLN A 56 1.85 11.31 10.85
C GLN A 56 2.54 11.91 9.62
N PRO A 57 3.70 11.39 9.25
CA PRO A 57 4.50 10.39 9.99
C PRO A 57 5.22 11.00 11.22
N VAL A 58 5.38 10.20 12.28
CA VAL A 58 6.18 10.58 13.46
C VAL A 58 7.62 10.11 13.27
N TYR A 59 8.54 11.05 13.12
CA TYR A 59 9.93 10.77 12.79
C TYR A 59 10.79 10.57 14.04
N THR A 60 10.74 9.38 14.65
CA THR A 60 11.56 9.05 15.83
C THR A 60 12.73 8.11 15.54
N THR A 61 12.69 7.33 14.45
CA THR A 61 13.76 6.42 14.04
C THR A 61 13.91 6.40 12.51
N PRO A 62 15.06 5.96 11.97
CA PRO A 62 15.12 5.52 10.58
C PRO A 62 14.26 4.26 10.40
N ASP A 63 13.99 3.90 9.14
CA ASP A 63 13.43 2.59 8.76
C ASP A 63 11.94 2.36 9.11
N TYR A 64 11.09 3.29 8.68
CA TYR A 64 9.64 3.12 8.76
C TYR A 64 9.03 2.47 7.52
N CYS A 65 8.01 1.65 7.78
CA CYS A 65 7.15 1.07 6.77
C CYS A 65 5.75 1.67 6.88
N LEU A 66 5.05 1.71 5.74
CA LEU A 66 3.75 2.34 5.62
C LEU A 66 2.62 1.36 5.89
N ILE A 67 1.77 1.64 6.88
CA ILE A 67 0.49 0.96 7.07
C ILE A 67 -0.67 1.85 6.65
N GLN A 68 -1.77 1.21 6.27
CA GLN A 68 -3.04 1.85 5.98
C GLN A 68 -4.14 1.32 6.89
N ASN A 69 -5.00 2.23 7.35
CA ASN A 69 -6.23 1.90 8.05
C ASN A 69 -7.35 1.61 7.04
N PRO A 70 -7.97 0.41 7.06
CA PRO A 70 -9.04 0.06 6.12
C PRO A 70 -10.32 0.91 6.27
N ALA A 71 -10.56 1.50 7.46
CA ALA A 71 -11.78 2.24 7.75
C ALA A 71 -11.82 3.62 7.10
N ASN A 72 -10.70 4.33 7.09
CA ASN A 72 -10.61 5.71 6.61
C ASN A 72 -9.54 5.92 5.52
N GLY A 73 -8.74 4.90 5.22
CA GLY A 73 -7.65 4.93 4.24
C GLY A 73 -6.44 5.74 4.67
N GLN A 74 -6.39 6.27 5.89
CA GLN A 74 -5.27 7.07 6.36
C GLN A 74 -4.03 6.21 6.62
N TRP A 75 -2.87 6.84 6.47
CA TRP A 75 -1.58 6.19 6.56
C TRP A 75 -0.87 6.50 7.87
N SER A 76 -0.08 5.55 8.34
CA SER A 76 0.79 5.75 9.50
C SER A 76 2.14 5.11 9.24
N ALA A 77 3.19 5.75 9.76
CA ALA A 77 4.54 5.21 9.75
C ALA A 77 4.74 4.38 11.01
N VAL A 78 5.16 3.12 10.83
CA VAL A 78 5.45 2.21 11.94
C VAL A 78 6.71 1.40 11.62
N THR A 79 7.44 0.97 12.65
CA THR A 79 8.67 0.21 12.46
C THR A 79 8.37 -1.06 11.67
N CYS A 80 9.24 -1.38 10.71
CA CYS A 80 8.98 -2.44 9.74
C CYS A 80 8.84 -3.84 10.35
N ASP A 81 9.38 -4.06 11.54
CA ASP A 81 9.54 -5.33 12.28
C ASP A 81 8.24 -5.96 12.84
N HIS A 82 7.11 -5.76 12.18
CA HIS A 82 5.81 -6.29 12.62
C HIS A 82 5.17 -7.20 11.58
N ARG A 83 4.62 -8.33 12.05
CA ARG A 83 3.74 -9.18 11.23
C ARG A 83 2.38 -8.51 11.08
N LYS A 84 2.00 -8.15 9.86
CA LYS A 84 0.67 -7.61 9.54
C LYS A 84 0.21 -8.14 8.17
N PRO A 85 -1.10 -8.06 7.87
CA PRO A 85 -1.56 -8.28 6.50
C PRO A 85 -0.88 -7.29 5.56
N TYR A 86 -0.54 -7.72 4.36
CA TYR A 86 0.06 -6.92 3.30
C TYR A 86 -0.84 -6.96 2.08
N MET A 87 -1.17 -5.78 1.54
CA MET A 87 -2.03 -5.64 0.38
C MET A 87 -1.20 -5.46 -0.89
N CYS A 88 -1.31 -6.42 -1.81
CA CYS A 88 -0.70 -6.35 -3.14
C CYS A 88 -1.71 -5.87 -4.18
N GLU A 89 -1.28 -5.02 -5.12
CA GLU A 89 -2.04 -4.66 -6.32
C GLU A 89 -1.46 -5.38 -7.54
N PHE A 90 -2.33 -6.04 -8.31
CA PHE A 90 -1.98 -6.65 -9.59
C PHE A 90 -2.76 -6.00 -10.71
N SER A 91 -2.06 -5.61 -11.78
CA SER A 91 -2.68 -5.15 -13.02
C SER A 91 -2.47 -6.19 -14.11
N ASN A 92 -3.55 -6.69 -14.69
CA ASN A 92 -3.49 -7.51 -15.90
C ASN A 92 -3.88 -6.67 -17.12
N SER A 93 -3.14 -6.81 -18.22
CA SER A 93 -3.46 -6.20 -19.52
C SER A 93 -4.40 -7.03 -20.37
N SER A 94 -4.84 -8.20 -19.91
CA SER A 94 -5.81 -9.04 -20.60
C SER A 94 -7.25 -8.53 -20.44
N SER A 95 -8.06 -8.69 -21.49
CA SER A 95 -9.48 -8.35 -21.53
C SER A 95 -10.38 -9.27 -20.69
N LEU A 96 -9.85 -10.40 -20.21
CA LEU A 96 -10.57 -11.34 -19.35
C LEU A 96 -10.03 -11.23 -17.92
N CYS A 97 -10.82 -10.64 -17.03
CA CYS A 97 -10.49 -10.60 -15.61
C CYS A 97 -10.76 -11.98 -14.96
N PRO A 98 -9.83 -12.51 -14.14
CA PRO A 98 -10.13 -13.69 -13.34
C PRO A 98 -11.35 -13.47 -12.43
N PRO A 99 -12.16 -14.51 -12.15
CA PRO A 99 -13.28 -14.40 -11.21
C PRO A 99 -12.73 -14.01 -9.83
N SER A 100 -13.01 -12.78 -9.38
CA SER A 100 -12.60 -12.09 -8.10
C SER A 100 -11.89 -10.76 -8.32
N TRP A 101 -11.44 -10.45 -9.53
CA TRP A 101 -10.76 -9.19 -9.82
C TRP A 101 -11.77 -8.08 -10.06
N LEU A 102 -11.47 -6.89 -9.57
CA LEU A 102 -12.35 -5.73 -9.68
C LEU A 102 -12.17 -5.10 -11.07
N HIS A 103 -13.22 -5.12 -11.89
CA HIS A 103 -13.26 -4.34 -13.12
C HIS A 103 -13.27 -2.85 -12.77
N THR A 104 -12.29 -2.08 -13.26
CA THR A 104 -12.33 -0.63 -13.14
C THR A 104 -12.15 0.05 -14.49
N THR A 105 -13.06 0.98 -14.78
CA THR A 105 -12.99 1.87 -15.95
C THR A 105 -12.36 3.22 -15.60
N ALA A 106 -11.89 3.40 -14.36
CA ALA A 106 -11.43 4.68 -13.81
C ALA A 106 -10.16 5.27 -14.47
N PHE A 107 -9.55 4.58 -15.43
CA PHE A 107 -8.28 4.96 -16.05
C PHE A 107 -8.25 4.97 -17.58
N GLY A 108 -9.40 5.05 -18.25
CA GLY A 108 -9.44 5.21 -19.72
C GLY A 108 -9.08 3.94 -20.50
N GLY A 109 -9.38 2.76 -19.93
CA GLY A 109 -9.24 1.45 -20.54
C GLY A 109 -9.59 0.37 -19.51
N GLU A 110 -10.16 -0.76 -19.96
CA GLU A 110 -10.53 -1.88 -19.08
C GLU A 110 -9.25 -2.50 -18.49
N LYS A 111 -9.02 -2.26 -17.20
CA LYS A 111 -7.92 -2.90 -16.47
C LYS A 111 -8.51 -3.69 -15.31
N CYS A 112 -8.13 -4.96 -15.25
CA CYS A 112 -8.45 -5.82 -14.12
C CYS A 112 -7.49 -5.47 -12.97
N LEU A 113 -8.04 -5.06 -11.83
CA LEU A 113 -7.27 -4.88 -10.61
C LEU A 113 -7.58 -6.01 -9.64
N GLY A 114 -6.58 -6.84 -9.38
CA GLY A 114 -6.61 -7.86 -8.34
C GLY A 114 -5.94 -7.34 -7.07
N PHE A 115 -6.53 -7.67 -5.93
CA PHE A 115 -5.96 -7.39 -4.62
C PHE A 115 -5.83 -8.69 -3.85
N VAL A 116 -4.67 -8.94 -3.26
CA VAL A 116 -4.42 -10.13 -2.43
C VAL A 116 -3.85 -9.67 -1.09
N ILE A 117 -4.32 -10.31 -0.04
CA ILE A 117 -3.86 -10.08 1.33
C ILE A 117 -2.98 -11.25 1.75
N LEU A 118 -1.72 -10.96 2.10
CA LEU A 118 -0.77 -11.93 2.61
C LEU A 118 -0.37 -11.59 4.04
N LEU A 119 -0.15 -12.59 4.90
CA LEU A 119 0.40 -12.35 6.24
C LEU A 119 1.92 -12.41 6.17
N LYS A 120 2.60 -11.27 6.17
CA LYS A 120 4.06 -11.16 6.02
C LYS A 120 4.66 -10.29 7.14
N MET A 121 5.86 -10.62 7.60
CA MET A 121 6.71 -9.66 8.31
C MET A 121 7.46 -8.86 7.26
N ILE A 122 7.36 -7.54 7.32
CA ILE A 122 8.08 -6.67 6.38
C ILE A 122 9.41 -6.27 7.03
N THR A 123 10.41 -5.98 6.20
CA THR A 123 11.64 -5.32 6.62
C THR A 123 11.81 -4.11 5.70
N ASN A 124 12.55 -3.09 6.13
CA ASN A 124 12.88 -1.93 5.29
C ASN A 124 13.70 -2.29 4.03
N GLU A 125 14.24 -3.51 3.96
CA GLU A 125 14.91 -4.03 2.77
C GLU A 125 13.92 -4.30 1.62
N LYS A 126 13.91 -3.42 0.61
CA LYS A 126 13.07 -3.50 -0.60
C LYS A 126 13.08 -4.88 -1.28
N SER A 127 14.22 -5.57 -1.30
CA SER A 127 14.37 -6.91 -1.91
C SER A 127 13.60 -8.02 -1.20
N LYS A 128 13.23 -7.83 0.08
CA LYS A 128 12.49 -8.81 0.89
C LYS A 128 10.98 -8.58 0.88
N ILE A 129 10.50 -7.50 0.26
CA ILE A 129 9.08 -7.11 0.25
C ILE A 129 8.34 -7.67 -0.98
N VAL A 130 9.05 -7.87 -2.09
CA VAL A 130 8.55 -8.55 -3.30
C VAL A 130 8.26 -10.04 -3.01
#